data_AF-A0A098AZM6-F1
#
_entry.id   AF-A0A098AZM6-F1
#
_cell.length_a   1.000
_cell.length_b   1.000
_cell.length_c   1.000
_cell.angle_alpha   90.00
_cell.angle_beta   90.00
_cell.angle_gamma   90.00
#
_symmetry.space_group_name_H-M   'P 1'
#
loop_
_entity.id
_entity.type
_entity.pdbx_description
1 polymer ?
#
loop_
_entity_poly.entity_id
_entity_poly.type
_entity_poly.pdbx_seq_one_letter_code
_entity_poly.pdbx_strand_id
1 'polypeptide(L)'
;MVGMLQKKILRDTKENRWSFLAIVCICSLGIALFSGINLYVTTVEAAVSDAYKQANLADYWIYKGEISPSHLADLRSLGEVQEVQRRKVTDITLPGTSGAVLHLHALDETATINVPELLEGSGLDGSEAQRPFAGQPLC
;
A
#
# COMPACT_ATOMS: atom_id res chain seq x y z
N MET A 1 10.38 8.56 53.96
CA MET A 1 11.64 8.40 54.71
C MET A 1 12.61 7.63 53.83
N VAL A 2 13.62 8.30 53.26
CA VAL A 2 14.59 7.66 52.34
C VAL A 2 15.55 6.80 53.16
N GLY A 3 15.64 5.51 52.84
CA GLY A 3 16.47 4.56 53.59
C GLY A 3 17.97 4.87 53.47
N MET A 4 18.75 4.51 54.48
CA MET A 4 20.22 4.71 54.52
C MET A 4 20.91 4.19 53.24
N LEU A 5 20.45 3.06 52.68
CA LEU A 5 20.96 2.51 51.42
C LEU A 5 20.68 3.41 50.21
N GLN A 6 19.48 3.98 50.10
CA GLN A 6 19.11 4.85 48.98
C GLN A 6 19.94 6.15 48.97
N LYS A 7 20.22 6.71 50.16
CA LYS A 7 21.14 7.86 50.28
C LYS A 7 22.56 7.51 49.83
N LYS A 8 23.02 6.28 50.10
CA LYS A 8 24.35 5.81 49.69
C LYS A 8 24.45 5.68 48.16
N ILE A 9 23.45 5.07 47.52
CA ILE A 9 23.37 4.94 46.06
C ILE A 9 23.34 6.32 45.37
N LEU A 10 22.55 7.27 45.90
CA LEU A 10 22.46 8.62 45.33
C LEU A 10 23.76 9.42 45.46
N ARG A 11 24.49 9.25 46.59
CA ARG A 11 25.79 9.88 46.78
C ARG A 11 26.83 9.31 45.81
N ASP A 12 26.93 7.99 45.70
CA ASP A 12 27.87 7.33 44.78
C ASP A 12 27.57 7.69 43.31
N THR A 13 26.28 7.81 42.95
CA THR A 13 25.84 8.29 41.63
C THR A 13 26.23 9.76 41.39
N LYS A 14 26.19 10.59 42.44
CA LYS A 14 26.60 12.00 42.38
C LYS A 14 28.12 12.16 42.31
N GLU A 15 28.90 11.22 42.82
CA GLU A 15 30.36 11.23 42.69
C GLU A 15 30.78 10.76 41.28
N ASN A 16 30.13 9.74 40.72
CA ASN A 16 30.42 9.19 39.38
C ASN A 16 29.40 9.60 38.29
N ARG A 17 29.05 10.89 38.23
CA ARG A 17 27.93 11.39 37.39
C ARG A 17 28.10 11.10 35.90
N TRP A 18 29.33 11.17 35.39
CA TRP A 18 29.63 10.97 33.98
C TRP A 18 29.47 9.51 33.54
N SER A 19 29.92 8.57 34.37
CA SER A 19 29.73 7.13 34.10
C SER A 19 28.27 6.71 34.20
N PHE A 20 27.54 7.23 35.19
CA PHE A 20 26.10 7.00 35.29
C PHE A 20 25.35 7.56 34.08
N LEU A 21 25.70 8.78 33.65
CA LEU A 21 25.12 9.38 32.44
C LEU A 21 25.42 8.53 31.20
N ALA A 22 26.63 8.01 31.04
CA ALA A 22 26.98 7.13 29.92
C ALA A 22 26.09 5.87 29.88
N ILE A 23 25.86 5.23 31.03
CA ILE A 23 24.97 4.05 31.14
C ILE A 23 23.54 4.43 30.75
N VAL A 24 23.01 5.52 31.31
CA VAL A 24 21.66 6.01 30.97
C VAL A 24 21.54 6.31 29.48
N CYS A 25 22.55 6.93 28.87
CA CYS A 25 22.57 7.23 27.45
C CYS A 25 22.57 5.94 26.59
N ILE A 26 23.41 4.96 26.91
CA ILE A 26 23.48 3.69 26.16
C ILE A 26 22.15 2.92 26.30
N CYS A 27 21.62 2.82 27.51
CA CYS A 27 20.32 2.17 27.75
C CYS A 27 19.18 2.87 27.01
N SER A 28 19.11 4.20 27.09
CA SER A 28 18.08 4.99 26.40
C SER A 28 18.20 4.86 24.89
N LEU A 29 19.42 4.87 24.35
CA LEU A 29 19.67 4.67 22.92
C LEU A 29 19.22 3.29 22.47
N GLY A 30 19.51 2.24 23.25
CA GLY A 30 19.06 0.88 22.95
C GLY A 30 17.53 0.76 22.92
N ILE A 31 16.85 1.33 23.91
CA ILE A 31 15.37 1.35 23.97
C ILE A 31 14.78 2.17 22.82
N ALA A 32 15.35 3.34 22.54
CA ALA A 32 14.89 4.21 21.47
C ALA A 32 15.07 3.56 20.10
N LEU A 33 16.20 2.90 19.85
CA LEU A 33 16.46 2.19 18.61
C LEU A 33 15.48 1.02 18.43
N PHE A 34 15.33 0.18 19.46
CA PHE A 34 14.41 -0.94 19.42
C PHE A 34 12.97 -0.47 19.19
N SER A 35 12.52 0.54 19.94
CA SER A 35 11.17 1.09 19.80
C SER A 35 10.95 1.75 18.44
N GLY A 36 11.97 2.48 17.93
CA GLY A 36 11.91 3.13 16.63
C GLY A 36 11.75 2.14 15.48
N ILE A 37 12.47 1.01 15.52
CA ILE A 37 12.32 -0.06 14.52
C ILE A 37 10.91 -0.67 14.59
N ASN A 38 10.42 -1.00 15.80
CA ASN A 38 9.08 -1.56 15.97
C ASN A 38 7.99 -0.60 15.47
N LEU A 39 8.12 0.69 15.79
CA LEU A 39 7.21 1.72 15.31
C LEU A 39 7.23 1.83 13.78
N TYR A 40 8.42 1.81 13.18
CA TYR A 40 8.58 1.87 11.73
C TYR A 40 7.88 0.69 11.05
N VAL A 41 8.16 -0.55 11.50
CA VAL A 41 7.55 -1.76 10.94
C VAL A 41 6.02 -1.70 11.04
N THR A 42 5.50 -1.40 12.24
CA THR A 42 4.05 -1.34 12.47
C THR A 42 3.39 -0.26 11.60
N THR A 43 4.05 0.90 11.43
CA THR A 43 3.51 2.00 10.63
C THR A 43 3.44 1.63 9.15
N VAL A 44 4.49 0.99 8.63
CA VAL A 44 4.52 0.54 7.23
C VAL A 44 3.48 -0.54 6.99
N GLU A 45 3.36 -1.53 7.88
CA GLU A 45 2.34 -2.58 7.79
C GLU A 45 0.92 -2.00 7.78
N ALA A 46 0.64 -1.04 8.67
CA ALA A 46 -0.64 -0.36 8.71
C ALA A 46 -0.91 0.41 7.41
N ALA A 47 0.06 1.19 6.93
CA ALA A 47 -0.09 1.96 5.69
C ALA A 47 -0.34 1.06 4.46
N VAL A 48 0.38 -0.07 4.35
CA VAL A 48 0.18 -1.03 3.26
C VAL A 48 -1.18 -1.71 3.36
N SER A 49 -1.58 -2.17 4.55
CA SER A 49 -2.91 -2.74 4.79
C SER A 49 -4.02 -1.77 4.40
N ASP A 50 -3.90 -0.51 4.82
CA ASP A 50 -4.90 0.52 4.54
C ASP A 50 -4.96 0.85 3.06
N ALA A 51 -3.82 0.91 2.36
CA ALA A 51 -3.78 1.08 0.91
C ALA A 51 -4.46 -0.09 0.18
N TYR A 52 -4.23 -1.34 0.60
CA TYR A 52 -4.87 -2.52 0.00
C TYR A 52 -6.38 -2.55 0.21
N LYS A 53 -6.84 -2.16 1.40
CA LYS A 53 -8.27 -2.05 1.71
C LYS A 53 -8.94 -0.92 0.92
N GLN A 54 -8.30 0.25 0.84
CA GLN A 54 -8.82 1.39 0.09
C GLN A 54 -8.93 1.09 -1.40
N ALA A 55 -7.94 0.39 -1.97
CA ALA A 55 -7.95 -0.01 -3.37
C ALA A 55 -8.84 -1.22 -3.67
N ASN A 56 -9.45 -1.86 -2.66
CA ASN A 56 -10.12 -3.17 -2.78
C ASN A 56 -9.30 -4.14 -3.65
N LEU A 57 -8.03 -4.34 -3.27
CA LEU A 57 -7.07 -5.08 -4.09
C LEU A 57 -7.51 -6.54 -4.27
N ALA A 58 -7.34 -7.09 -5.48
CA ALA A 58 -7.70 -8.47 -5.75
C ALA A 58 -6.79 -9.47 -5.00
N ASP A 59 -7.39 -10.44 -4.32
CA ASP A 59 -6.68 -11.56 -3.71
C ASP A 59 -6.11 -12.52 -4.75
N TYR A 60 -6.85 -12.74 -5.84
CA TYR A 60 -6.49 -13.72 -6.89
C TYR A 60 -6.63 -13.15 -8.30
N TRP A 61 -5.71 -13.59 -9.17
CA TRP A 61 -5.66 -13.22 -10.59
C TRP A 61 -5.74 -14.48 -11.45
N ILE A 62 -6.66 -14.49 -12.42
CA ILE A 62 -6.83 -15.59 -13.37
C ILE A 62 -6.55 -15.05 -14.77
N TYR A 63 -5.51 -15.59 -15.41
CA TYR A 63 -5.12 -15.20 -16.76
C TYR A 63 -5.66 -16.19 -17.79
N LYS A 64 -6.49 -15.71 -18.72
CA LYS A 64 -7.05 -16.48 -19.82
C LYS A 64 -7.15 -15.58 -21.06
N GLY A 65 -6.90 -16.13 -22.24
CA GLY A 65 -6.91 -15.35 -23.49
C GLY A 65 -8.26 -14.68 -23.78
N GLU A 66 -9.36 -15.40 -23.57
CA GLU A 66 -10.72 -14.86 -23.68
C GLU A 66 -11.57 -15.29 -22.48
N ILE A 67 -12.15 -14.31 -21.80
CA ILE A 67 -13.07 -14.50 -20.67
C ILE A 67 -14.46 -14.06 -21.12
N SER A 68 -15.36 -15.01 -21.35
CA SER A 68 -16.78 -14.73 -21.62
C SER A 68 -17.54 -14.33 -20.35
N PRO A 69 -18.70 -13.65 -20.47
CA PRO A 69 -19.58 -13.36 -19.33
C PRO A 69 -20.03 -14.61 -18.57
N SER A 70 -20.17 -15.76 -19.24
CA SER A 70 -20.53 -17.02 -18.59
C SER A 70 -19.47 -17.49 -17.59
N HIS A 71 -18.18 -17.35 -17.91
CA HIS A 71 -17.11 -17.70 -16.97
C HIS A 71 -17.14 -16.81 -15.71
N LEU A 72 -17.54 -15.54 -15.83
CA LEU A 72 -17.70 -14.65 -14.68
C LEU A 72 -18.88 -15.09 -13.80
N ALA A 73 -19.99 -15.53 -14.41
CA ALA A 73 -21.14 -16.05 -13.67
C ALA A 73 -20.79 -17.34 -12.92
N ASP A 74 -20.03 -18.24 -13.55
CA ASP A 74 -19.56 -19.47 -12.92
C ASP A 74 -18.66 -19.17 -11.71
N LEU A 75 -17.71 -18.24 -11.85
CA LEU A 75 -16.83 -17.84 -10.74
C LEU A 75 -17.59 -17.17 -9.59
N ARG A 76 -18.58 -16.33 -9.90
CA ARG A 76 -19.45 -15.70 -8.90
C ARG A 76 -20.40 -16.69 -8.21
N SER A 77 -20.65 -17.85 -8.81
CA SER A 77 -21.49 -18.90 -8.21
C SER A 77 -20.78 -19.69 -7.11
N LEU A 78 -19.44 -19.57 -7.01
CA LEU A 78 -18.66 -20.17 -5.95
C LEU A 78 -18.93 -19.43 -4.64
N GLY A 79 -19.43 -20.13 -3.62
CA GLY A 79 -19.87 -19.50 -2.36
C GLY A 79 -18.79 -18.78 -1.55
N GLU A 80 -17.51 -18.99 -1.86
CA GLU A 80 -16.37 -18.32 -1.21
C GLU A 80 -15.93 -17.05 -1.95
N VAL A 81 -16.47 -16.78 -3.14
CA VAL A 81 -16.08 -15.64 -3.99
C VAL A 81 -17.04 -14.48 -3.75
N GLN A 82 -16.53 -13.37 -3.22
CA GLN A 82 -17.33 -12.16 -2.99
C GLN A 82 -17.53 -11.33 -4.25
N GLU A 83 -16.45 -11.03 -4.98
CA GLU A 83 -16.49 -10.21 -6.18
C GLU A 83 -15.60 -10.78 -7.29
N VAL A 84 -16.01 -10.54 -8.54
CA VAL A 84 -15.23 -10.90 -9.72
C VAL A 84 -15.35 -9.79 -10.75
N GLN A 85 -14.22 -9.29 -11.22
CA GLN A 85 -14.15 -8.27 -12.26
C GLN A 85 -13.19 -8.69 -13.37
N ARG A 86 -13.64 -8.56 -14.62
CA ARG A 86 -12.81 -8.81 -15.81
C ARG A 86 -11.97 -7.57 -16.11
N ARG A 87 -10.72 -7.78 -16.47
CA ARG A 87 -9.81 -6.73 -16.95
C ARG A 87 -9.03 -7.24 -18.14
N LYS A 88 -8.84 -6.39 -19.15
CA LYS A 88 -7.92 -6.64 -20.25
C LYS A 88 -6.70 -5.74 -20.08
N VAL A 89 -5.51 -6.32 -20.15
CA VAL A 89 -4.25 -5.59 -20.06
C VAL A 89 -3.53 -5.70 -21.39
N THR A 90 -3.01 -4.59 -21.90
CA THR A 90 -2.24 -4.57 -23.14
C THR A 90 -1.17 -3.50 -23.05
N ASP A 91 0.04 -3.87 -23.47
CA ASP A 91 1.18 -2.98 -23.45
C ASP A 91 1.35 -2.34 -24.83
N ILE A 92 1.48 -1.02 -24.85
CA ILE A 92 1.71 -0.25 -26.08
C ILE A 92 3.01 0.52 -25.94
N THR A 93 3.91 0.36 -26.90
CA THR A 93 5.11 1.19 -27.00
C THR A 93 4.76 2.48 -27.73
N LEU A 94 5.06 3.64 -27.13
CA LEU A 94 4.79 4.92 -27.78
C LEU A 94 5.90 5.27 -28.77
N PRO A 95 5.56 5.59 -30.03
CA PRO A 95 6.54 6.07 -31.00
C PRO A 95 7.05 7.45 -30.59
N GLY A 96 8.38 7.64 -30.61
CA GLY A 96 9.02 8.93 -30.33
C GLY A 96 9.46 9.15 -28.88
N THR A 97 9.24 8.21 -27.98
CA THR A 97 9.75 8.26 -26.60
C THR A 97 10.77 7.14 -26.37
N SER A 98 11.93 7.47 -25.80
CA SER A 98 13.01 6.50 -25.57
C SER A 98 12.61 5.48 -24.49
N GLY A 99 12.05 4.34 -24.92
CA GLY A 99 11.79 3.18 -24.07
C GLY A 99 10.54 3.27 -23.17
N ALA A 100 9.64 4.22 -23.41
CA ALA A 100 8.39 4.30 -22.64
C ALA A 100 7.38 3.25 -23.12
N VAL A 101 6.85 2.47 -22.17
CA VAL A 101 5.78 1.49 -22.40
C VAL A 101 4.56 1.92 -21.61
N LEU A 102 3.41 1.96 -22.27
CA LEU A 102 2.13 2.26 -21.66
C LEU A 102 1.37 0.96 -21.38
N HIS A 103 1.06 0.72 -20.12
CA HIS A 103 0.21 -0.38 -19.69
C HIS A 103 -1.26 0.07 -19.70
N LEU A 104 -2.02 -0.37 -20.70
CA LEU A 104 -3.44 -0.08 -20.79
C LEU A 104 -4.23 -1.13 -20.03
N HIS A 105 -5.02 -0.67 -19.06
CA HIS A 105 -5.99 -1.49 -18.35
C HIS A 105 -7.39 -1.11 -18.80
N ALA A 106 -8.05 -1.99 -19.55
CA ALA A 106 -9.44 -1.81 -19.97
C ALA A 106 -10.38 -2.59 -19.03
N LEU A 107 -11.46 -1.93 -18.63
CA LEU A 107 -12.55 -2.48 -17.83
C LEU A 107 -13.87 -2.27 -18.58
N ASP A 108 -14.81 -3.20 -18.44
CA ASP A 108 -16.14 -3.07 -19.05
C ASP A 108 -17.09 -2.20 -18.21
N GLU A 109 -16.82 -2.09 -16.90
CA GLU A 109 -17.65 -1.40 -15.90
C GLU A 109 -16.75 -0.55 -14.99
N THR A 110 -17.35 0.27 -14.13
CA THR A 110 -16.62 1.01 -13.09
C THR A 110 -15.77 0.05 -12.25
N ALA A 111 -14.54 0.46 -11.93
CA ALA A 111 -13.65 -0.37 -11.13
C ALA A 111 -14.24 -0.59 -9.74
N THR A 112 -14.52 -1.84 -9.39
CA THR A 112 -14.89 -2.25 -8.01
C THR A 112 -13.74 -2.96 -7.32
N ILE A 113 -12.91 -3.67 -8.10
CA ILE A 113 -11.71 -4.38 -7.62
C ILE A 113 -10.47 -3.71 -8.22
N ASN A 114 -9.43 -3.53 -7.41
CA ASN A 114 -8.24 -2.74 -7.75
C ASN A 114 -8.63 -1.34 -8.24
N VAL A 115 -9.38 -0.62 -7.41
CA VAL A 115 -9.85 0.74 -7.64
C VAL A 115 -8.64 1.69 -7.59
N PRO A 116 -8.34 2.42 -8.67
CA PRO A 116 -7.24 3.36 -8.68
C PRO A 116 -7.57 4.58 -7.82
N GLU A 117 -6.55 5.12 -7.15
CA GLU A 117 -6.67 6.40 -6.46
C GLU A 117 -6.73 7.54 -7.50
N LEU A 118 -7.79 8.34 -7.45
CA LEU A 118 -7.96 9.49 -8.33
C LEU A 118 -7.13 10.67 -7.80
N LEU A 119 -6.00 10.94 -8.44
CA LEU A 119 -5.16 12.10 -8.10
C LEU A 119 -5.74 13.41 -8.67
N GLU A 120 -6.13 13.40 -9.94
CA GLU A 120 -6.67 14.55 -10.65
C GLU A 120 -7.73 14.13 -11.68
N GLY A 121 -8.68 15.03 -11.98
CA GLY A 121 -9.73 14.83 -12.99
C GLY A 121 -10.99 14.17 -12.44
N SER A 122 -11.64 13.33 -13.26
CA SER A 122 -12.84 12.59 -12.91
C SER A 122 -12.64 11.10 -13.17
N GLY A 123 -13.24 10.25 -12.33
CA GLY A 123 -13.25 8.81 -12.56
C GLY A 123 -14.06 8.42 -13.80
N LEU A 124 -13.79 7.20 -14.31
CA LEU A 124 -14.56 6.62 -15.41
C LEU A 124 -15.90 6.11 -14.88
N ASP A 125 -17.01 6.69 -15.35
CA ASP A 125 -18.37 6.36 -14.90
C ASP A 125 -19.05 5.31 -15.80
N GLY A 126 -18.35 4.84 -16.84
CA GLY A 126 -18.83 3.82 -17.77
C GLY A 126 -19.66 4.39 -18.92
N SER A 127 -20.03 5.68 -18.87
CA SER A 127 -20.71 6.35 -19.98
C SER A 127 -19.77 6.58 -21.18
N GLU A 128 -18.46 6.49 -20.97
CA GLU A 128 -17.45 6.65 -22.01
C GLU A 128 -17.40 5.49 -22.99
N ALA A 129 -17.90 4.30 -22.63
CA ALA A 129 -17.97 3.16 -23.54
C ALA A 129 -18.89 3.40 -24.75
N GLN A 130 -19.86 4.33 -24.62
CA GLN A 130 -20.70 4.79 -25.73
C GLN A 130 -20.12 5.99 -26.50
N ARG A 131 -19.04 6.62 -26.02
CA ARG A 131 -18.43 7.75 -26.71
C ARG A 131 -17.51 7.24 -27.82
N PRO A 132 -17.72 7.63 -29.09
CA PRO A 132 -16.76 7.32 -30.15
C PRO A 132 -15.39 7.84 -29.73
N PHE A 133 -14.34 7.03 -29.91
CA PHE A 133 -12.95 7.47 -29.71
C PHE A 133 -12.69 8.61 -30.69
N ALA A 134 -12.86 9.85 -30.23
CA ALA A 134 -12.58 11.04 -31.01
C ALA A 134 -11.06 11.14 -31.10
N GLY A 135 -10.48 10.42 -32.07
CA GLY A 135 -9.10 10.58 -32.45
C GLY A 135 -8.90 12.00 -32.96
N GLN A 136 -8.55 12.92 -32.06
CA GLN A 136 -7.86 14.13 -32.48
C GLN A 136 -6.43 13.72 -32.84
N PRO A 137 -5.95 14.03 -34.05
CA PRO A 137 -4.56 13.80 -34.39
C PRO A 137 -3.70 14.61 -33.42
N LEU A 138 -2.73 13.94 -32.80
CA LEU A 138 -1.64 14.59 -32.09
C LEU A 138 -0.91 15.46 -33.13
N CYS A 139 -1.06 16.78 -33.00
CA CYS A 139 -0.27 17.77 -33.73
C CYS A 139 1.18 17.78 -33.25
#